data_AF-A0A6J0T4D0-F1
#
_entry.id   AF-A0A6J0T4D0-F1
#
_cell.length_a   1.000
_cell.length_b   1.000
_cell.length_c   1.000
_cell.angle_alpha   90.00
_cell.angle_beta   90.00
_cell.angle_gamma   90.00
#
_symmetry.space_group_name_H-M   'P 1'
#
loop_
_entity.id
_entity.type
_entity.pdbx_description
1 polymer ?
#
loop_
_entity_poly.entity_id
_entity_poly.type
_entity_poly.pdbx_seq_one_letter_code
_entity_poly.pdbx_strand_id
1 'polypeptide(L)'
;MTANERAFLVVAPNYWHTKLERRMNFLFYTVFVCLFSLNRGDPLNNSPNGYQRTYDNIQREIANYSEIAKKIINLAVYGSAQNRSYERLALFVDIIGPRMSGSRNLELAIQYMHKALMKDGLENVHLEPVKIPHWERGEESAMIVQPLNHSIAVLGLGGSIGTPPEGITAEVLVVTSFDELHQKAQEAQGKIVVYNQHYVSYGETVLYRVRGAVEAAKVGAKASLIKSITPLSINSPHTGIQAYETDVPKIPTACISVEDAELMARMSSRGTKIVVTLKMGAKTYPDADSFNIVAEIIGSKYPEQGKMKYNYQLGWLLYMEADATFDPLGSKMFLVCTFTPIYSL
;
A
#
# COMPACT_ATOMS: atom_id res chain seq x y z
N MET A 1 -16.56 -27.97 29.08
CA MET A 1 -15.57 -29.00 28.72
C MET A 1 -14.75 -28.50 27.54
N THR A 2 -13.47 -28.19 27.84
CA THR A 2 -12.29 -28.08 26.96
C THR A 2 -12.48 -27.29 25.65
N ALA A 3 -12.14 -26.00 25.58
CA ALA A 3 -10.79 -25.42 25.64
C ALA A 3 -9.78 -26.18 24.76
N ASN A 4 -9.39 -25.57 23.63
CA ASN A 4 -8.04 -25.74 23.11
C ASN A 4 -7.56 -24.43 22.47
N GLU A 5 -6.54 -23.92 23.14
CA GLU A 5 -5.67 -22.78 22.86
C GLU A 5 -5.17 -22.79 21.40
N ARG A 6 -5.19 -21.62 20.75
CA ARG A 6 -4.34 -21.36 19.59
C ARG A 6 -3.21 -20.46 20.04
N ALA A 7 -2.00 -21.02 20.05
CA ALA A 7 -0.78 -20.26 20.21
C ALA A 7 -0.57 -19.39 18.97
N PHE A 8 -0.47 -18.08 19.19
CA PHE A 8 -0.04 -17.10 18.21
C PHE A 8 1.49 -17.00 18.29
N LEU A 9 2.19 -17.23 17.18
CA LEU A 9 3.58 -16.83 17.04
C LEU A 9 3.65 -15.66 16.06
N VAL A 10 3.63 -14.46 16.65
CA VAL A 10 3.99 -13.20 15.98
C VAL A 10 5.52 -13.15 15.95
N VAL A 11 6.13 -13.25 14.77
CA VAL A 11 7.55 -12.93 14.62
C VAL A 11 7.66 -11.47 14.20
N ALA A 12 7.75 -10.60 15.20
CA ALA A 12 8.24 -9.24 15.03
C ALA A 12 9.78 -9.29 14.88
N PRO A 13 10.40 -8.51 13.98
CA PRO A 13 11.85 -8.40 13.92
C PRO A 13 12.33 -7.53 15.09
N ASN A 14 12.67 -8.16 16.21
CA ASN A 14 13.38 -7.49 17.30
C ASN A 14 14.88 -7.40 16.96
N TYR A 15 15.35 -6.20 16.68
CA TYR A 15 16.75 -5.82 16.78
C TYR A 15 17.09 -5.49 18.24
N TRP A 16 17.80 -6.39 18.92
CA TRP A 16 18.57 -6.09 20.14
C TRP A 16 19.91 -6.82 20.06
N HIS A 17 20.99 -6.11 19.72
CA HIS A 17 22.33 -6.68 19.65
C HIS A 17 22.99 -6.70 21.04
N THR A 18 23.25 -7.88 21.60
CA THR A 18 24.28 -8.08 22.64
C THR A 18 25.15 -9.30 22.36
N LYS A 19 26.39 -9.24 22.84
CA LYS A 19 27.60 -9.95 22.38
C LYS A 19 27.69 -11.45 22.77
N LEU A 20 26.63 -12.04 23.33
CA LEU A 20 26.64 -13.44 23.81
C LEU A 20 26.17 -14.48 22.76
N GLU A 21 25.57 -14.09 21.64
CA GLU A 21 25.00 -15.04 20.66
C GLU A 21 26.00 -15.69 19.69
N ARG A 22 27.24 -15.20 19.58
CA ARG A 22 28.20 -15.73 18.58
C ARG A 22 28.64 -17.17 18.82
N ARG A 23 28.52 -17.70 20.04
CA ARG A 23 28.84 -19.12 20.34
C ARG A 23 27.63 -20.05 20.23
N MET A 24 26.41 -19.51 20.28
CA MET A 24 25.17 -20.29 20.12
C MET A 24 24.74 -20.39 18.65
N ASN A 25 25.07 -19.38 17.83
CA ASN A 25 24.76 -19.36 16.40
C ASN A 25 25.55 -20.37 15.57
N PHE A 26 26.75 -20.80 16.01
CA PHE A 26 27.52 -21.81 15.27
C PHE A 26 26.96 -23.23 15.46
N LEU A 27 26.44 -23.54 16.66
CA LEU A 27 25.74 -24.81 16.95
C LEU A 27 24.34 -24.86 16.32
N PHE A 28 23.62 -23.74 16.29
CA PHE A 28 22.31 -23.65 15.62
C PHE A 28 22.43 -23.78 14.09
N TYR A 29 23.46 -23.19 13.47
CA TYR A 29 23.66 -23.32 12.02
C TYR A 29 24.01 -24.75 11.59
N THR A 30 24.75 -25.51 12.40
CA THR A 30 25.08 -26.91 12.08
C THR A 30 23.87 -27.83 12.21
N VAL A 31 22.98 -27.59 13.18
CA VAL A 31 21.73 -28.36 13.32
C VAL A 31 20.70 -27.97 12.24
N PHE A 32 20.65 -26.71 11.82
CA PHE A 32 19.72 -26.25 10.77
C PHE A 32 20.11 -26.76 9.36
N VAL A 33 21.41 -26.85 9.04
CA VAL A 33 21.88 -27.41 7.77
C VAL A 33 21.70 -28.94 7.71
N CYS A 34 21.78 -29.64 8.84
CA CYS A 34 21.51 -31.08 8.90
C CYS A 34 20.01 -31.43 8.89
N LEU A 35 19.14 -30.57 9.42
CA LEU A 35 17.67 -30.79 9.40
C LEU A 35 17.00 -30.34 8.09
N PHE A 36 17.59 -29.40 7.33
CA PHE A 36 17.16 -29.13 5.95
C PHE A 36 17.53 -30.24 4.96
N SER A 37 18.46 -31.11 5.33
CA SER A 37 18.87 -32.27 4.51
C SER A 37 17.99 -33.51 4.74
N LEU A 38 17.03 -33.47 5.66
CA LEU A 38 16.13 -34.59 5.98
C LEU A 38 14.63 -34.27 5.86
N ASN A 39 14.26 -33.01 5.60
CA ASN A 39 12.91 -32.68 5.13
C ASN A 39 12.91 -32.64 3.60
N ARG A 40 12.89 -33.83 2.96
CA ARG A 40 12.22 -33.93 1.66
C ARG A 40 10.77 -33.57 1.93
N GLY A 41 10.36 -32.36 1.56
CA GLY A 41 8.95 -31.99 1.61
C GLY A 41 8.14 -33.06 0.90
N ASP A 42 7.17 -33.65 1.61
CA ASP A 42 6.23 -34.57 1.00
C ASP A 42 5.57 -33.85 -0.19
N PRO A 43 5.58 -34.45 -1.39
CA PRO A 43 4.84 -33.88 -2.51
C PRO A 43 3.35 -33.94 -2.14
N LEU A 44 2.70 -32.78 -2.08
CA LEU A 44 1.25 -32.66 -1.99
C LEU A 44 0.62 -33.40 -3.19
N ASN A 45 0.28 -34.67 -3.03
CA ASN A 45 -0.42 -35.41 -4.08
C ASN A 45 -1.18 -36.64 -3.56
N ASN A 46 -2.25 -36.41 -2.81
CA ASN A 46 -3.31 -37.41 -2.70
C ASN A 46 -4.32 -37.21 -3.84
N SER A 47 -3.87 -37.52 -5.07
CA SER A 47 -4.74 -37.82 -6.20
C SER A 47 -4.29 -39.17 -6.78
N PRO A 48 -5.17 -40.17 -6.96
CA PRO A 48 -4.76 -41.54 -7.32
C PRO A 48 -4.10 -41.66 -8.71
N ASN A 49 -4.10 -40.58 -9.51
CA ASN A 49 -3.55 -40.52 -10.87
C ASN A 49 -2.53 -39.37 -11.03
N GLY A 50 -1.68 -39.16 -10.03
CA GLY A 50 -0.74 -38.03 -9.97
C GLY A 50 0.47 -38.15 -10.91
N TYR A 51 0.39 -37.59 -12.12
CA TYR A 51 1.55 -37.42 -12.99
C TYR A 51 2.49 -36.35 -12.40
N GLN A 52 3.60 -36.76 -11.80
CA GLN A 52 4.58 -35.84 -11.21
C GLN A 52 5.38 -35.15 -12.33
N ARG A 53 5.03 -33.90 -12.65
CA ARG A 53 5.77 -33.11 -13.66
C ARG A 53 7.19 -32.84 -13.17
N THR A 54 8.18 -33.38 -13.87
CA THR A 54 9.59 -33.08 -13.62
C THR A 54 9.92 -31.65 -14.08
N TYR A 55 10.97 -31.06 -13.51
CA TYR A 55 11.48 -29.75 -13.92
C TYR A 55 11.74 -29.68 -15.43
N ASP A 56 12.35 -30.73 -15.99
CA ASP A 56 12.63 -30.83 -17.43
C ASP A 56 11.36 -30.88 -18.29
N ASN A 57 10.28 -31.48 -17.79
CA ASN A 57 8.99 -31.50 -18.49
C ASN A 57 8.37 -30.10 -18.52
N ILE A 58 8.49 -29.33 -17.42
CA ILE A 58 8.02 -27.94 -17.35
C ILE A 58 8.85 -27.05 -18.27
N GLN A 59 10.19 -27.20 -18.28
CA GLN A 59 11.05 -26.44 -19.18
C GLN A 59 10.73 -26.69 -20.66
N ARG A 60 10.52 -27.95 -21.05
CA ARG A 60 10.12 -28.31 -22.42
C ARG A 60 8.74 -27.75 -22.79
N GLU A 61 7.79 -27.80 -21.88
CA GLU A 61 6.46 -27.21 -22.07
C GLU A 61 6.54 -25.69 -22.26
N ILE A 62 7.28 -24.97 -21.42
CA ILE A 62 7.48 -23.52 -21.55
C ILE A 62 8.16 -23.18 -22.87
N ALA A 63 9.21 -23.94 -23.26
CA ALA A 63 9.91 -23.73 -24.52
C ALA A 63 8.98 -23.88 -25.73
N ASN A 64 8.01 -24.80 -25.68
CA ASN A 64 7.03 -24.99 -26.76
C ASN A 64 6.10 -23.77 -26.98
N TYR A 65 5.98 -22.86 -26.00
CA TYR A 65 5.21 -21.63 -26.15
C TYR A 65 6.04 -20.45 -26.71
N SER A 66 7.35 -20.64 -26.98
CA SER A 66 8.24 -19.54 -27.38
C SER A 66 7.74 -18.79 -28.62
N GLU A 67 7.27 -19.51 -29.64
CA GLU A 67 6.79 -18.90 -30.88
C GLU A 67 5.46 -18.18 -30.70
N ILE A 68 4.58 -18.68 -29.82
CA ILE A 68 3.33 -18.00 -29.47
C ILE A 68 3.62 -16.73 -28.68
N ALA A 69 4.52 -16.81 -27.69
CA ALA A 69 4.96 -15.64 -26.91
C ALA A 69 5.55 -14.56 -27.82
N LYS A 70 6.43 -14.94 -28.77
CA LYS A 70 6.96 -14.01 -29.78
C LYS A 70 5.87 -13.38 -30.64
N LYS A 71 4.86 -14.15 -31.07
CA LYS A 71 3.72 -13.59 -31.83
C LYS A 71 2.94 -12.56 -31.01
N ILE A 72 2.67 -12.82 -29.73
CA ILE A 72 1.98 -11.89 -28.83
C ILE A 72 2.82 -10.61 -28.64
N ILE A 73 4.12 -10.76 -28.39
CA ILE A 73 5.04 -9.62 -28.26
C ILE A 73 5.06 -8.81 -29.56
N ASN A 74 5.22 -9.46 -30.71
CA ASN A 74 5.24 -8.77 -31.99
C ASN A 74 3.92 -8.05 -32.29
N LEU A 75 2.77 -8.66 -31.98
CA LEU A 75 1.47 -8.04 -32.11
C LEU A 75 1.35 -6.75 -31.27
N ALA A 76 1.84 -6.80 -30.01
CA ALA A 76 1.76 -5.69 -29.06
C ALA A 76 2.79 -4.59 -29.33
N VAL A 77 3.98 -4.93 -29.83
CA VAL A 77 5.10 -3.99 -30.00
C VAL A 77 5.17 -3.42 -31.42
N TYR A 78 4.94 -4.24 -32.44
CA TYR A 78 5.13 -3.89 -33.86
C TYR A 78 3.88 -4.08 -34.72
N GLY A 79 2.88 -4.79 -34.20
CA GLY A 79 1.67 -5.15 -34.94
C GLY A 79 0.53 -4.17 -34.72
N SER A 80 -0.67 -4.61 -35.10
CA SER A 80 -1.89 -3.80 -35.03
C SER A 80 -2.37 -3.46 -33.62
N ALA A 81 -1.79 -4.07 -32.57
CA ALA A 81 -2.11 -3.74 -31.18
C ALA A 81 -1.10 -2.76 -30.55
N GLN A 82 -0.14 -2.23 -31.32
CA GLN A 82 0.79 -1.20 -30.87
C GLN A 82 0.03 0.00 -30.29
N ASN A 83 0.53 0.57 -29.20
CA ASN A 83 -0.04 1.71 -28.45
C ASN A 83 -1.43 1.51 -27.83
N ARG A 84 -2.13 0.40 -28.10
CA ARG A 84 -3.50 0.17 -27.61
C ARG A 84 -3.63 0.30 -26.10
N SER A 85 -2.68 -0.26 -25.34
CA SER A 85 -2.66 -0.12 -23.87
C SER A 85 -2.44 1.33 -23.45
N TYR A 86 -1.50 2.03 -24.11
CA TYR A 86 -1.20 3.45 -23.87
C TYR A 86 -2.44 4.32 -24.03
N GLU A 87 -3.06 4.25 -25.20
CA GLU A 87 -4.24 5.04 -25.54
C GLU A 87 -5.43 4.74 -24.63
N ARG A 88 -5.62 3.46 -24.26
CA ARG A 88 -6.69 3.07 -23.34
C ARG A 88 -6.47 3.65 -21.94
N LEU A 89 -5.26 3.58 -21.38
CA LEU A 89 -5.02 4.19 -20.07
C LEU A 89 -5.14 5.70 -20.15
N ALA A 90 -4.59 6.34 -21.18
CA ALA A 90 -4.67 7.79 -21.38
C ALA A 90 -6.13 8.25 -21.36
N LEU A 91 -6.98 7.61 -22.17
CA LEU A 91 -8.42 7.89 -22.19
C LEU A 91 -9.08 7.62 -20.83
N PHE A 92 -8.72 6.54 -20.15
CA PHE A 92 -9.27 6.15 -18.85
C PHE A 92 -8.89 7.16 -17.74
N VAL A 93 -7.65 7.65 -17.73
CA VAL A 93 -7.21 8.65 -16.74
C VAL A 93 -7.79 10.03 -17.06
N ASP A 94 -7.85 10.42 -18.33
CA ASP A 94 -8.33 11.74 -18.74
C ASP A 94 -9.84 11.91 -18.51
N ILE A 95 -10.63 10.86 -18.77
CA ILE A 95 -12.09 10.92 -18.62
C ILE A 95 -12.54 10.75 -17.17
N ILE A 96 -11.86 9.88 -16.41
CA ILE A 96 -12.36 9.46 -15.09
C ILE A 96 -11.60 10.12 -13.94
N GLY A 97 -10.31 10.38 -14.10
CA GLY A 97 -9.49 10.98 -13.05
C GLY A 97 -9.28 10.07 -11.83
N PRO A 98 -9.09 10.63 -10.61
CA PRO A 98 -8.83 9.87 -9.38
C PRO A 98 -10.03 9.04 -8.93
N ARG A 99 -9.79 7.82 -8.45
CA ARG A 99 -10.83 6.78 -8.22
C ARG A 99 -10.78 6.19 -6.80
N MET A 100 -10.70 7.06 -5.80
CA MET A 100 -10.68 6.66 -4.39
C MET A 100 -11.88 5.76 -4.04
N SER A 101 -11.67 4.82 -3.12
CA SER A 101 -12.73 3.97 -2.56
C SER A 101 -13.95 4.78 -2.10
N GLY A 102 -15.15 4.34 -2.49
CA GLY A 102 -16.43 5.00 -2.21
C GLY A 102 -16.72 6.25 -3.05
N SER A 103 -15.83 6.64 -3.98
CA SER A 103 -16.05 7.82 -4.82
C SER A 103 -16.91 7.53 -6.05
N ARG A 104 -17.59 8.58 -6.55
CA ARG A 104 -18.33 8.53 -7.82
C ARG A 104 -17.45 8.14 -9.01
N ASN A 105 -16.18 8.55 -9.00
CA ASN A 105 -15.25 8.23 -10.08
C ASN A 105 -14.91 6.74 -10.11
N LEU A 106 -14.83 6.07 -8.95
CA LEU A 106 -14.66 4.61 -8.90
C LEU A 106 -15.86 3.89 -9.55
N GLU A 107 -17.09 4.34 -9.29
CA GLU A 107 -18.28 3.77 -9.95
C GLU A 107 -18.24 3.96 -11.48
N LEU A 108 -17.85 5.14 -11.94
CA LEU A 108 -17.70 5.44 -13.38
C LEU A 108 -16.61 4.56 -14.00
N ALA A 109 -15.50 4.33 -13.29
CA ALA A 109 -14.44 3.44 -13.72
C ALA A 109 -14.90 1.99 -13.86
N ILE A 110 -15.67 1.50 -12.89
CA ILE A 110 -16.23 0.16 -12.94
C ILE A 110 -17.12 0.00 -14.16
N GLN A 111 -18.03 0.95 -14.39
CA GLN A 111 -18.92 0.95 -15.55
C GLN A 111 -18.16 1.04 -16.88
N TYR A 112 -17.12 1.88 -16.94
CA TYR A 112 -16.27 2.01 -18.12
C TYR A 112 -15.55 0.69 -18.43
N MET A 113 -14.91 0.10 -17.44
CA MET A 113 -14.14 -1.13 -17.61
C MET A 113 -15.03 -2.32 -17.95
N HIS A 114 -16.19 -2.47 -17.30
CA HIS A 114 -17.16 -3.50 -17.63
C HIS A 114 -17.59 -3.42 -19.11
N LYS A 115 -17.90 -2.21 -19.60
CA LYS A 115 -18.22 -1.98 -21.03
C LYS A 115 -17.03 -2.26 -21.96
N ALA A 116 -15.83 -1.87 -21.56
CA ALA A 116 -14.62 -2.10 -22.36
C ALA A 116 -14.32 -3.59 -22.53
N LEU A 117 -14.43 -4.38 -21.45
CA LEU A 117 -14.20 -5.82 -21.45
C LEU A 117 -15.25 -6.56 -22.29
N MET A 118 -16.54 -6.18 -22.19
CA MET A 118 -17.58 -6.70 -23.08
C MET A 118 -17.30 -6.38 -24.55
N LYS A 119 -16.88 -5.14 -24.85
CA LYS A 119 -16.56 -4.71 -26.23
C LYS A 119 -15.35 -5.44 -26.81
N ASP A 120 -14.38 -5.79 -25.97
CA ASP A 120 -13.22 -6.58 -26.38
C ASP A 120 -13.55 -8.06 -26.65
N GLY A 121 -14.79 -8.49 -26.37
CA GLY A 121 -15.25 -9.86 -26.63
C GLY A 121 -14.70 -10.88 -25.64
N LEU A 122 -14.41 -10.46 -24.40
CA LEU A 122 -14.09 -11.39 -23.32
C LEU A 122 -15.35 -12.15 -22.87
N GLU A 123 -15.14 -13.33 -22.31
CA GLU A 123 -16.19 -14.23 -21.86
C GLU A 123 -16.56 -13.96 -20.39
N ASN A 124 -17.76 -14.36 -19.99
CA ASN A 124 -18.23 -14.29 -18.59
C ASN A 124 -17.99 -12.92 -17.93
N VAL A 125 -18.18 -11.82 -18.66
CA VAL A 125 -17.99 -10.47 -18.11
C VAL A 125 -19.14 -10.14 -17.17
N HIS A 126 -18.86 -9.97 -15.88
CA HIS A 126 -19.88 -9.65 -14.88
C HIS A 126 -19.31 -8.85 -13.70
N LEU A 127 -20.22 -8.36 -12.86
CA LEU A 127 -19.92 -7.62 -11.64
C LEU A 127 -20.22 -8.48 -10.41
N GLU A 128 -19.31 -8.49 -9.44
CA GLU A 128 -19.50 -9.15 -8.15
C GLU A 128 -19.59 -8.09 -7.03
N PRO A 129 -20.68 -8.03 -6.25
CA PRO A 129 -20.88 -7.00 -5.25
C PRO A 129 -19.88 -7.13 -4.09
N VAL A 130 -19.35 -6.00 -3.63
CA VAL A 130 -18.42 -5.90 -2.50
C VAL A 130 -18.68 -4.63 -1.69
N LYS A 131 -18.46 -4.69 -0.38
CA LYS A 131 -18.46 -3.51 0.50
C LYS A 131 -17.04 -2.96 0.61
N ILE A 132 -16.89 -1.65 0.42
CA ILE A 132 -15.59 -0.97 0.46
C ILE A 132 -15.62 0.20 1.45
N PRO A 133 -14.48 0.55 2.08
CA PRO A 133 -14.42 1.70 2.98
C PRO A 133 -14.71 3.01 2.23
N HIS A 134 -15.41 3.95 2.87
CA HIS A 134 -15.70 5.26 2.29
C HIS A 134 -15.07 6.37 3.13
N TRP A 135 -13.96 6.90 2.62
CA TRP A 135 -13.25 8.02 3.23
C TRP A 135 -13.09 9.15 2.23
N GLU A 136 -13.46 10.36 2.65
CA GLU A 136 -13.29 11.58 1.87
C GLU A 136 -12.29 12.49 2.56
N ARG A 137 -11.31 12.97 1.79
CA ARG A 137 -10.23 13.85 2.27
C ARG A 137 -10.74 15.22 2.72
N GLY A 138 -11.71 15.78 2.00
CA GLY A 138 -12.16 17.16 2.20
C GLY A 138 -11.10 18.20 1.84
N GLU A 139 -11.35 19.45 2.23
CA GLU A 139 -10.39 20.54 2.10
C GLU A 139 -9.32 20.46 3.19
N GLU A 140 -8.08 20.79 2.84
CA GLU A 140 -6.94 20.70 3.74
C GLU A 140 -6.05 21.94 3.59
N SER A 141 -5.56 22.46 4.70
CA SER A 141 -4.57 23.54 4.71
C SER A 141 -3.71 23.47 5.97
N ALA A 142 -2.46 23.89 5.84
CA ALA A 142 -1.55 24.02 6.96
C ALA A 142 -0.70 25.28 6.77
N MET A 143 -0.49 26.02 7.85
CA MET A 143 0.25 27.28 7.82
C MET A 143 1.11 27.41 9.07
N ILE A 144 2.38 27.73 8.89
CA ILE A 144 3.21 28.27 9.97
C ILE A 144 2.69 29.67 10.27
N VAL A 145 2.31 29.94 11.52
CA VAL A 145 1.83 31.25 12.00
C VAL A 145 2.85 31.94 12.91
N GLN A 146 3.83 31.19 13.42
CA GLN A 146 5.02 31.72 14.09
C GLN A 146 6.23 30.85 13.73
N PRO A 147 7.41 31.44 13.49
CA PRO A 147 7.74 32.87 13.65
C PRO A 147 7.33 33.74 12.44
N LEU A 148 6.90 33.12 11.35
CA LEU A 148 6.57 33.79 10.10
C LEU A 148 5.35 33.12 9.45
N ASN A 149 4.66 33.83 8.58
CA ASN A 149 3.54 33.29 7.82
C ASN A 149 4.07 32.52 6.61
N HIS A 150 3.94 31.20 6.62
CA HIS A 150 4.36 30.33 5.52
C HIS A 150 3.35 29.22 5.30
N SER A 151 2.88 29.10 4.06
CA SER A 151 1.96 28.04 3.66
C SER A 151 2.73 26.73 3.54
N ILE A 152 2.20 25.67 4.15
CA ILE A 152 2.78 24.33 4.10
C ILE A 152 2.03 23.53 3.03
N ALA A 153 2.76 22.90 2.12
CA ALA A 153 2.16 21.92 1.22
C ALA A 153 1.81 20.67 2.02
N VAL A 154 0.52 20.44 2.23
CA VAL A 154 -0.02 19.37 3.08
C VAL A 154 -0.96 18.47 2.29
N LEU A 155 -0.96 17.19 2.61
CA LEU A 155 -1.88 16.21 2.05
C LEU A 155 -2.21 15.13 3.08
N GLY A 156 -3.47 15.01 3.47
CA GLY A 156 -3.93 14.06 4.48
C GLY A 156 -3.56 12.62 4.16
N LEU A 157 -3.45 11.78 5.19
CA LEU A 157 -3.31 10.35 4.98
C LEU A 157 -4.67 9.68 4.84
N GLY A 158 -4.75 8.66 3.99
CA GLY A 158 -5.98 7.89 3.77
C GLY A 158 -6.45 7.26 5.06
N GLY A 159 -7.68 7.57 5.47
CA GLY A 159 -8.25 7.15 6.75
C GLY A 159 -7.95 8.11 7.91
N SER A 160 -7.23 9.22 7.73
CA SER A 160 -7.05 10.24 8.78
C SER A 160 -8.41 10.82 9.19
N ILE A 161 -8.53 11.22 10.46
CA ILE A 161 -9.68 12.01 10.89
C ILE A 161 -9.46 13.47 10.49
N GLY A 162 -10.54 14.22 10.32
CA GLY A 162 -10.50 15.66 10.18
C GLY A 162 -10.13 16.35 11.50
N THR A 163 -9.73 17.63 11.39
CA THR A 163 -9.61 18.52 12.55
C THR A 163 -10.99 18.98 13.01
N PRO A 164 -11.13 19.54 14.23
CA PRO A 164 -12.27 20.37 14.58
C PRO A 164 -12.50 21.50 13.55
N PRO A 165 -13.72 22.06 13.41
CA PRO A 165 -14.02 23.11 12.43
C PRO A 165 -13.12 24.35 12.52
N GLU A 166 -12.70 24.72 13.72
CA GLU A 166 -11.78 25.83 13.99
C GLU A 166 -10.33 25.52 13.57
N GLY A 167 -10.00 24.25 13.33
CA GLY A 167 -8.64 23.77 13.10
C GLY A 167 -7.87 23.50 14.39
N ILE A 168 -6.65 22.99 14.26
CA ILE A 168 -5.72 22.79 15.38
C ILE A 168 -4.59 23.81 15.21
N THR A 169 -4.48 24.74 16.16
CA THR A 169 -3.30 25.63 16.25
C THR A 169 -2.47 25.23 17.47
N ALA A 170 -1.24 24.78 17.24
CA ALA A 170 -0.36 24.32 18.31
C ALA A 170 1.12 24.53 17.98
N GLU A 171 1.95 24.51 19.02
CA GLU A 171 3.40 24.48 18.87
C GLU A 171 3.82 23.16 18.21
N VAL A 172 4.89 23.22 17.41
CA VAL A 172 5.45 22.06 16.72
C VAL A 172 6.62 21.47 17.52
N LEU A 173 6.62 20.14 17.66
CA LEU A 173 7.80 19.37 18.04
C LEU A 173 8.34 18.65 16.81
N VAL A 174 9.55 19.01 16.37
CA VAL A 174 10.23 18.31 15.26
C VAL A 174 11.06 17.16 15.83
N VAL A 175 10.89 15.97 15.28
CA VAL A 175 11.66 14.76 15.63
C VAL A 175 12.08 14.03 14.36
N THR A 176 13.18 13.29 14.45
CA THR A 176 13.76 12.51 13.35
C THR A 176 13.46 11.02 13.45
N SER A 177 12.95 10.56 14.61
CA SER A 177 12.59 9.17 14.83
C SER A 177 11.49 8.98 15.87
N PHE A 178 10.88 7.79 15.89
CA PHE A 178 9.98 7.40 16.97
C PHE A 178 10.70 7.29 18.32
N ASP A 179 11.96 6.85 18.34
CA ASP A 179 12.75 6.81 19.57
C ASP A 179 12.96 8.22 20.15
N GLU A 180 13.28 9.19 19.29
CA GLU A 180 13.39 10.59 19.70
C GLU A 180 12.05 11.13 20.22
N LEU A 181 10.94 10.79 19.56
CA LEU A 181 9.60 11.15 20.03
C LEU A 181 9.32 10.62 21.44
N HIS A 182 9.61 9.34 21.68
CA HIS A 182 9.40 8.71 22.99
C HIS A 182 10.31 9.30 24.07
N GLN A 183 11.56 9.64 23.74
CA GLN A 183 12.46 10.34 24.66
C GLN A 183 11.93 11.73 25.03
N LYS A 184 11.29 12.42 24.08
CA LYS A 184 10.69 13.75 24.25
C LYS A 184 9.18 13.70 24.55
N ALA A 185 8.67 12.59 25.10
CA ALA A 185 7.23 12.38 25.27
C ALA A 185 6.55 13.49 26.08
N GLN A 186 7.20 14.01 27.13
CA GLN A 186 6.66 15.12 27.93
C GLN A 186 6.54 16.42 27.11
N GLU A 187 7.51 16.69 26.23
CA GLU A 187 7.49 17.87 25.36
C GLU A 187 6.45 17.76 24.24
N ALA A 188 6.08 16.55 23.84
CA ALA A 188 5.12 16.30 22.75
C ALA A 188 3.67 16.57 23.14
N GLN A 189 3.35 16.58 24.44
CA GLN A 189 1.99 16.76 24.95
C GLN A 189 1.37 18.07 24.46
N GLY A 190 0.22 17.96 23.81
CA GLY A 190 -0.51 19.12 23.30
C GLY A 190 0.07 19.77 22.04
N LYS A 191 1.17 19.24 21.48
CA LYS A 191 1.85 19.79 20.29
C LYS A 191 1.44 19.07 19.00
N ILE A 192 1.81 19.66 17.86
CA ILE A 192 1.84 18.98 16.56
C ILE A 192 3.21 18.34 16.40
N VAL A 193 3.27 17.03 16.20
CA VAL A 193 4.55 16.33 15.96
C VAL A 193 4.86 16.39 14.47
N VAL A 194 6.03 16.93 14.11
CA VAL A 194 6.57 16.87 12.75
C VAL A 194 7.67 15.82 12.71
N TYR A 195 7.45 14.75 11.94
CA TYR A 195 8.48 13.77 11.65
C TYR A 195 9.32 14.26 10.47
N ASN A 196 10.59 14.56 10.72
CA ASN A 196 11.63 14.83 9.72
C ASN A 196 12.59 13.63 9.62
N GLN A 197 12.03 12.43 9.45
CA GLN A 197 12.78 11.18 9.39
C GLN A 197 13.73 11.12 8.18
N HIS A 198 14.86 10.42 8.32
CA HIS A 198 15.74 10.18 7.17
C HIS A 198 15.10 9.17 6.21
N TYR A 199 15.23 9.42 4.90
CA TYR A 199 14.81 8.46 3.89
C TYR A 199 15.93 7.44 3.66
N VAL A 200 15.64 6.16 3.87
CA VAL A 200 16.57 5.05 3.61
C VAL A 200 16.10 4.29 2.38
N SER A 201 14.90 3.74 2.47
CA SER A 201 14.20 3.03 1.41
C SER A 201 12.70 3.19 1.64
N TYR A 202 11.88 3.00 0.60
CA TYR A 202 10.43 3.08 0.78
C TYR A 202 9.95 2.08 1.85
N GLY A 203 10.39 0.83 1.78
CA GLY A 203 9.97 -0.24 2.69
C GLY A 203 10.29 0.04 4.16
N GLU A 204 11.41 0.70 4.45
CA GLU A 204 11.78 1.06 5.81
C GLU A 204 11.11 2.36 6.28
N THR A 205 11.09 3.38 5.42
CA THR A 205 10.64 4.73 5.81
C THR A 205 9.12 4.85 5.84
N VAL A 206 8.38 4.02 5.10
CA VAL A 206 6.89 4.05 5.05
C VAL A 206 6.23 3.83 6.41
N LEU A 207 6.94 3.23 7.37
CA LEU A 207 6.48 3.06 8.75
C LEU A 207 5.97 4.38 9.37
N TYR A 208 6.64 5.50 9.11
CA TYR A 208 6.22 6.82 9.62
C TYR A 208 4.86 7.23 9.08
N ARG A 209 4.57 6.93 7.81
CA ARG A 209 3.24 7.15 7.21
C ARG A 209 2.18 6.28 7.87
N VAL A 210 2.49 4.99 8.09
CA VAL A 210 1.51 4.03 8.59
C VAL A 210 1.20 4.23 10.07
N ARG A 211 2.23 4.52 10.88
CA ARG A 211 2.17 4.50 12.35
C ARG A 211 2.36 5.85 13.01
N GLY A 212 2.74 6.89 12.28
CA GLY A 212 3.10 8.20 12.85
C GLY A 212 1.98 8.84 13.68
N ALA A 213 0.72 8.65 13.30
CA ALA A 213 -0.42 9.14 14.07
C ALA A 213 -0.55 8.44 15.43
N VAL A 214 -0.42 7.11 15.45
CA VAL A 214 -0.50 6.30 16.67
C VAL A 214 0.65 6.61 17.63
N GLU A 215 1.88 6.66 17.13
CA GLU A 215 3.05 6.93 17.98
C GLU A 215 3.01 8.35 18.56
N ALA A 216 2.55 9.35 17.78
CA ALA A 216 2.33 10.70 18.28
C ALA A 216 1.19 10.78 19.30
N ALA A 217 0.09 10.06 19.07
CA ALA A 217 -1.05 10.04 19.98
C ALA A 217 -0.71 9.42 21.34
N LYS A 218 0.11 8.35 21.37
CA LYS A 218 0.57 7.69 22.60
C LYS A 218 1.29 8.65 23.56
N VAL A 219 1.96 9.68 23.03
CA VAL A 219 2.66 10.70 23.84
C VAL A 219 1.84 11.99 24.03
N GLY A 220 0.55 11.98 23.66
CA GLY A 220 -0.36 13.11 23.90
C GLY A 220 -0.28 14.24 22.88
N ALA A 221 0.28 14.00 21.69
CA ALA A 221 0.23 14.98 20.59
C ALA A 221 -1.21 15.19 20.10
N LYS A 222 -1.48 16.37 19.53
CA LYS A 222 -2.80 16.71 18.97
C LYS A 222 -2.95 16.38 17.49
N ALA A 223 -1.85 16.30 16.76
CA ALA A 223 -1.80 15.91 15.36
C ALA A 223 -0.37 15.51 14.98
N SER A 224 -0.21 14.87 13.83
CA SER A 224 1.10 14.56 13.25
C SER A 224 1.22 15.02 11.80
N LEU A 225 2.40 15.54 11.46
CA LEU A 225 2.80 15.90 10.10
C LEU A 225 4.04 15.09 9.75
N ILE A 226 4.01 14.38 8.64
CA ILE A 226 5.05 13.42 8.27
C ILE A 226 5.76 13.95 7.03
N LYS A 227 7.10 14.03 7.07
CA LYS A 227 7.86 14.30 5.86
C LYS A 227 7.53 13.22 4.83
N SER A 228 7.22 13.63 3.61
CA SER A 228 6.88 12.70 2.53
C SER A 228 7.92 11.59 2.34
N ILE A 229 7.46 10.37 2.08
CA ILE A 229 8.29 9.16 1.99
C ILE A 229 8.97 9.11 0.60
N THR A 230 9.95 9.98 0.41
CA THR A 230 10.68 10.15 -0.85
C THR A 230 12.06 10.76 -0.57
N PRO A 231 13.10 10.41 -1.35
CA PRO A 231 14.41 11.06 -1.24
C PRO A 231 14.41 12.49 -1.79
N LEU A 232 13.48 12.82 -2.70
CA LEU A 232 13.38 14.12 -3.37
C LEU A 232 11.91 14.54 -3.47
N SER A 233 11.67 15.84 -3.35
CA SER A 233 10.37 16.48 -3.50
C SER A 233 10.52 17.74 -4.35
N ILE A 234 9.42 18.17 -4.95
CA ILE A 234 9.26 19.47 -5.61
C ILE A 234 8.02 20.16 -5.05
N ASN A 235 8.02 20.35 -3.73
CA ASN A 235 6.87 20.81 -2.95
C ASN A 235 5.61 19.91 -3.12
N SER A 236 5.82 18.60 -3.26
CA SER A 236 4.78 17.62 -3.59
C SER A 236 4.56 16.62 -2.45
N PRO A 237 3.61 16.87 -1.53
CA PRO A 237 3.35 15.95 -0.43
C PRO A 237 2.75 14.61 -0.93
N HIS A 238 3.18 13.50 -0.33
CA HIS A 238 2.74 12.16 -0.72
C HIS A 238 1.75 11.57 0.28
N THR A 239 0.54 11.26 -0.18
CA THR A 239 -0.47 10.57 0.64
C THR A 239 -0.16 9.07 0.76
N GLY A 240 -1.14 8.32 1.25
CA GLY A 240 -1.14 6.87 1.37
C GLY A 240 -1.90 6.44 2.61
N ILE A 241 -2.01 5.13 2.79
CA ILE A 241 -2.74 4.58 3.91
C ILE A 241 -2.00 4.81 5.23
N GLN A 242 -2.76 5.05 6.29
CA GLN A 242 -2.34 4.99 7.68
C GLN A 242 -3.24 4.02 8.45
N ALA A 243 -2.77 3.55 9.60
CA ALA A 243 -3.59 2.71 10.48
C ALA A 243 -3.63 3.28 11.91
N TYR A 244 -4.84 3.49 12.40
CA TYR A 244 -5.06 3.70 13.84
C TYR A 244 -4.98 2.39 14.61
N GLU A 245 -4.76 2.50 15.90
CA GLU A 245 -4.74 1.38 16.84
C GLU A 245 -5.93 1.48 17.80
N THR A 246 -6.47 0.34 18.21
CA THR A 246 -7.49 0.29 19.26
C THR A 246 -6.93 0.88 20.56
N ASP A 247 -7.78 1.55 21.34
CA ASP A 247 -7.42 2.17 22.62
C ASP A 247 -6.38 3.31 22.57
N VAL A 248 -5.96 3.74 21.37
CA VAL A 248 -5.16 4.94 21.16
C VAL A 248 -6.05 6.07 20.60
N PRO A 249 -6.03 7.28 21.18
CA PRO A 249 -6.78 8.41 20.65
C PRO A 249 -6.42 8.67 19.18
N LYS A 250 -7.44 8.79 18.32
CA LYS A 250 -7.25 9.17 16.91
C LYS A 250 -6.89 10.65 16.84
N ILE A 251 -5.85 10.99 16.10
CA ILE A 251 -5.41 12.36 15.86
C ILE A 251 -5.29 12.62 14.36
N PRO A 252 -5.56 13.86 13.88
CA PRO A 252 -5.35 14.20 12.48
C PRO A 252 -3.89 13.96 12.06
N THR A 253 -3.70 13.42 10.85
CA THR A 253 -2.39 13.11 10.31
C THR A 253 -2.29 13.36 8.81
N ALA A 254 -1.21 14.02 8.40
CA ALA A 254 -0.98 14.37 7.01
C ALA A 254 0.51 14.27 6.67
N CYS A 255 0.81 14.09 5.38
CA CYS A 255 2.15 14.30 4.88
C CYS A 255 2.36 15.77 4.51
N ILE A 256 3.59 16.23 4.66
CA ILE A 256 4.07 17.53 4.19
C ILE A 256 5.22 17.35 3.21
N SER A 257 5.52 18.39 2.45
CA SER A 257 6.69 18.40 1.56
C SER A 257 8.00 18.16 2.33
N VAL A 258 9.03 17.68 1.63
CA VAL A 258 10.38 17.53 2.22
C VAL A 258 10.90 18.89 2.66
N GLU A 259 10.66 19.90 1.83
CA GLU A 259 11.11 21.27 1.99
C GLU A 259 10.54 21.92 3.26
N ASP A 260 9.24 21.73 3.53
CA ASP A 260 8.58 22.26 4.72
C ASP A 260 9.03 21.54 6.00
N ALA A 261 9.18 20.21 5.94
CA ALA A 261 9.70 19.44 7.07
C ALA A 261 11.14 19.87 7.43
N GLU A 262 11.99 20.04 6.42
CA GLU A 262 13.37 20.50 6.62
C GLU A 262 13.46 21.97 7.03
N LEU A 263 12.56 22.83 6.53
CA LEU A 263 12.43 24.22 6.98
C LEU A 263 12.18 24.26 8.49
N MET A 264 11.17 23.51 8.95
CA MET A 264 10.84 23.41 10.37
C MET A 264 11.97 22.79 11.18
N ALA A 265 12.66 21.78 10.65
CA ALA A 265 13.83 21.20 11.31
C ALA A 265 14.96 22.21 11.51
N ARG A 266 15.28 23.02 10.48
CA ARG A 266 16.28 24.09 10.58
C ARG A 266 15.87 25.18 11.57
N MET A 267 14.59 25.54 11.63
CA MET A 267 14.07 26.49 12.63
C MET A 267 14.18 25.93 14.05
N SER A 268 13.73 24.70 14.25
CA SER A 268 13.76 24.02 15.54
C SER A 268 15.20 23.83 16.06
N SER A 269 16.16 23.48 15.18
CA SER A 269 17.58 23.33 15.56
C SER A 269 18.23 24.63 16.03
N ARG A 270 17.64 25.79 15.71
CA ARG A 270 18.07 27.11 16.22
C ARG A 270 17.31 27.53 17.49
N GLY A 271 16.47 26.68 18.05
CA GLY A 271 15.61 27.01 19.17
C GLY A 271 14.47 27.96 18.80
N THR A 272 14.14 28.11 17.52
CA THR A 272 13.03 28.95 17.07
C THR A 272 11.71 28.25 17.37
N LYS A 273 10.82 28.92 18.11
CA LYS A 273 9.46 28.43 18.35
C LYS A 273 8.67 28.43 17.04
N ILE A 274 8.04 27.31 16.73
CA ILE A 274 7.21 27.12 15.53
C ILE A 274 5.78 26.85 15.99
N VAL A 275 4.82 27.60 15.46
CA VAL A 275 3.38 27.36 15.69
C VAL A 275 2.72 27.15 14.34
N VAL A 276 1.96 26.07 14.22
CA VAL A 276 1.25 25.70 12.99
C VAL A 276 -0.26 25.67 13.27
N THR A 277 -1.03 26.21 12.32
CA THR A 277 -2.46 25.97 12.19
C THR A 277 -2.68 24.91 11.13
N LEU A 278 -3.30 23.79 11.50
CA LEU A 278 -3.70 22.68 10.63
C LEU A 278 -5.23 22.63 10.53
N LYS A 279 -5.76 22.51 9.31
CA LYS A 279 -7.17 22.25 9.04
C LYS A 279 -7.29 21.07 8.09
N MET A 280 -8.10 20.09 8.45
CA MET A 280 -8.40 18.93 7.63
C MET A 280 -9.90 18.65 7.67
N GLY A 281 -10.54 18.63 6.52
CA GLY A 281 -11.97 18.36 6.36
C GLY A 281 -12.33 16.88 6.27
N ALA A 282 -11.38 15.98 6.54
CA ALA A 282 -11.52 14.56 6.28
C ALA A 282 -12.68 13.91 7.05
N LYS A 283 -13.45 13.06 6.38
CA LYS A 283 -14.63 12.37 6.90
C LYS A 283 -14.62 10.91 6.52
N THR A 284 -15.06 10.07 7.45
CA THR A 284 -15.32 8.65 7.20
C THR A 284 -16.83 8.43 7.22
N TYR A 285 -17.34 7.76 6.21
CA TYR A 285 -18.74 7.37 6.08
C TYR A 285 -18.88 5.86 6.30
N PRO A 286 -20.11 5.34 6.43
CA PRO A 286 -20.33 3.90 6.36
C PRO A 286 -19.79 3.31 5.06
N ASP A 287 -19.46 2.02 5.08
CA ASP A 287 -18.97 1.32 3.90
C ASP A 287 -19.92 1.46 2.72
N ALA A 288 -19.36 1.77 1.56
CA ALA A 288 -20.07 1.95 0.31
C ALA A 288 -20.25 0.61 -0.43
N ASP A 289 -21.34 0.50 -1.18
CA ASP A 289 -21.51 -0.58 -2.16
C ASP A 289 -20.59 -0.34 -3.36
N SER A 290 -19.95 -1.41 -3.81
CA SER A 290 -19.10 -1.41 -5.00
C SER A 290 -19.10 -2.77 -5.66
N PHE A 291 -18.28 -2.94 -6.70
CA PHE A 291 -18.22 -4.16 -7.48
C PHE A 291 -16.78 -4.49 -7.88
N ASN A 292 -16.43 -5.77 -7.75
CA ASN A 292 -15.35 -6.35 -8.54
C ASN A 292 -15.84 -6.60 -9.96
N ILE A 293 -14.92 -6.57 -10.93
CA ILE A 293 -15.22 -6.92 -12.32
C ILE A 293 -14.48 -8.21 -12.64
N VAL A 294 -15.21 -9.19 -13.13
CA VAL A 294 -14.67 -10.47 -13.57
C VAL A 294 -14.87 -10.60 -15.08
N ALA A 295 -13.84 -11.06 -15.78
CA ALA A 295 -13.85 -11.37 -17.20
C ALA A 295 -12.87 -12.52 -17.48
N GLU A 296 -13.18 -13.35 -18.48
CA GLU A 296 -12.48 -14.60 -18.74
C GLU A 296 -12.01 -14.72 -20.19
N ILE A 297 -10.91 -15.46 -20.38
CA ILE A 297 -10.53 -16.06 -21.66
C ILE A 297 -10.60 -17.57 -21.46
N ILE A 298 -11.67 -18.19 -21.96
CA ILE A 298 -11.93 -19.61 -21.71
C ILE A 298 -10.94 -20.48 -22.50
N GLY A 299 -10.26 -21.38 -21.78
CA GLY A 299 -9.34 -22.33 -22.39
C GLY A 299 -10.08 -23.37 -23.24
N SER A 300 -9.55 -23.66 -24.44
CA SER A 300 -10.19 -24.60 -25.38
C SER A 300 -10.04 -26.07 -25.01
N LYS A 301 -8.97 -26.45 -24.30
CA LYS A 301 -8.65 -27.85 -23.97
C LYS A 301 -9.13 -28.28 -22.57
N TYR A 302 -9.07 -27.38 -21.59
CA TYR A 302 -9.48 -27.63 -20.21
C TYR A 302 -10.28 -26.43 -19.65
N PRO A 303 -11.50 -26.19 -20.15
CA PRO A 303 -12.29 -25.00 -19.79
C PRO A 303 -12.61 -24.92 -18.29
N GLU A 304 -12.72 -26.07 -17.62
CA GLU A 304 -13.03 -26.17 -16.19
C GLU A 304 -11.83 -25.86 -15.26
N GLN A 305 -10.58 -25.88 -15.76
CA GLN A 305 -9.38 -25.60 -14.95
C GLN A 305 -9.18 -24.10 -14.69
N GLY A 306 -9.87 -23.23 -15.43
CA GLY A 306 -9.87 -21.77 -15.23
C GLY A 306 -10.81 -21.30 -14.11
N LYS A 307 -11.69 -22.17 -13.59
CA LYS A 307 -12.51 -21.88 -12.41
C LYS A 307 -11.61 -21.88 -11.18
N MET A 308 -11.04 -20.74 -10.84
CA MET A 308 -10.23 -20.55 -9.63
C MET A 308 -11.08 -20.88 -8.37
N LYS A 309 -11.03 -22.14 -7.94
CA LYS A 309 -10.93 -22.46 -6.51
C LYS A 309 -9.62 -21.86 -6.04
N TYR A 310 -9.65 -21.09 -4.95
CA TYR A 310 -8.47 -20.57 -4.26
C TYR A 310 -7.47 -21.70 -3.93
N ASN A 311 -6.55 -21.98 -4.86
CA ASN A 311 -5.22 -22.54 -4.69
C ASN A 311 -4.59 -22.74 -6.06
N TYR A 312 -3.68 -21.82 -6.40
CA TYR A 312 -2.60 -21.91 -7.39
C TYR A 312 -2.71 -23.04 -8.44
N GLN A 313 -3.35 -22.77 -9.58
CA GLN A 313 -2.99 -23.39 -10.86
C GLN A 313 -3.61 -22.62 -12.05
N LEU A 314 -2.73 -22.00 -12.84
CA LEU A 314 -2.87 -21.39 -14.18
C LEU A 314 -4.29 -21.29 -14.78
N GLY A 315 -5.04 -20.28 -14.32
CA GLY A 315 -6.11 -19.62 -15.04
C GLY A 315 -5.89 -18.10 -14.96
N TRP A 316 -6.07 -17.37 -16.06
CA TRP A 316 -5.91 -15.91 -16.08
C TRP A 316 -7.24 -15.25 -15.69
N LEU A 317 -7.45 -15.05 -14.39
CA LEU A 317 -8.49 -14.13 -13.90
C LEU A 317 -7.92 -12.70 -14.00
N LEU A 318 -8.55 -11.83 -14.79
CA LEU A 318 -8.14 -10.42 -14.86
C LEU A 318 -8.83 -9.66 -13.72
N TYR A 319 -8.19 -9.60 -12.54
CA TYR A 319 -8.69 -8.82 -11.41
C TYR A 319 -8.21 -7.37 -11.54
N MET A 320 -9.07 -6.48 -12.02
CA MET A 320 -8.71 -5.08 -12.14
C MET A 320 -9.22 -4.27 -10.95
N GLU A 321 -8.32 -3.87 -10.06
CA GLU A 321 -8.56 -2.71 -9.20
C GLU A 321 -8.43 -1.47 -10.09
N ALA A 322 -9.41 -0.57 -10.00
CA ALA A 322 -9.45 0.62 -10.84
C ALA A 322 -8.51 1.73 -10.33
N ASP A 323 -7.30 1.39 -9.88
CA ASP A 323 -6.30 2.37 -9.45
C ASP A 323 -5.12 2.43 -10.40
N ALA A 324 -4.78 3.63 -10.86
CA ALA A 324 -3.51 3.86 -11.52
C ALA A 324 -2.45 3.98 -10.42
N THR A 325 -1.80 2.87 -10.06
CA THR A 325 -0.64 2.91 -9.17
C THR A 325 0.55 3.54 -9.90
N PHE A 326 1.20 4.49 -9.23
CA PHE A 326 2.48 5.05 -9.65
C PHE A 326 3.56 3.99 -9.35
N ASP A 327 4.00 3.24 -10.36
CA ASP A 327 5.21 2.42 -10.26
C ASP A 327 6.44 3.34 -10.39
N PRO A 328 7.29 3.47 -9.35
CA PRO A 328 8.47 4.33 -9.37
C PRO A 328 9.55 3.90 -10.39
N LEU A 329 9.38 2.78 -11.11
CA LEU A 329 10.34 2.31 -12.10
C LEU A 329 10.06 2.70 -13.55
N GLY A 330 8.98 3.43 -13.87
CA GLY A 330 8.85 4.18 -15.14
C GLY A 330 9.13 3.43 -16.46
N SER A 331 9.11 2.10 -16.48
CA SER A 331 9.71 1.32 -17.60
C SER A 331 8.82 0.22 -18.15
N LYS A 332 7.53 0.17 -17.81
CA LYS A 332 6.56 -0.76 -18.40
C LYS A 332 5.14 -0.37 -18.02
N MET A 333 4.37 -0.02 -19.04
CA MET A 333 2.96 0.28 -18.89
C MET A 333 2.17 -1.02 -18.87
N PHE A 334 1.96 -1.57 -17.68
CA PHE A 334 0.96 -2.62 -17.46
C PHE A 334 -0.33 -1.99 -16.96
N LEU A 335 -1.45 -2.50 -17.44
CA LEU A 335 -2.71 -2.44 -16.70
C LEU A 335 -2.48 -3.28 -15.44
N VAL A 336 -2.08 -2.63 -14.35
CA VAL A 336 -1.78 -3.32 -13.09
C VAL A 336 -3.10 -3.85 -12.54
N CYS A 337 -3.26 -5.17 -12.62
CA CYS A 337 -4.20 -5.91 -11.79
C CYS A 337 -3.57 -6.00 -10.40
N THR A 338 -3.84 -5.04 -9.51
CA THR A 338 -3.41 -5.14 -8.12
C THR A 338 -4.23 -6.24 -7.43
N PHE A 339 -3.52 -7.26 -6.96
CA PHE A 339 -4.07 -8.26 -6.05
C PHE A 339 -4.00 -7.67 -4.64
N THR A 340 -5.11 -7.10 -4.17
CA THR A 340 -5.25 -6.79 -2.74
C THR A 340 -5.71 -8.07 -2.05
N PRO A 341 -4.92 -8.68 -1.14
CA PRO A 341 -5.40 -9.80 -0.36
C PRO A 341 -6.57 -9.32 0.50
N ILE A 342 -7.76 -9.82 0.20
CA ILE A 342 -8.93 -9.68 1.06
C ILE A 342 -8.66 -10.55 2.29
N TYR A 343 -8.28 -9.93 3.40
CA TYR A 343 -8.39 -10.56 4.71
C TYR A 343 -9.87 -10.52 5.10
N SER A 344 -10.60 -11.60 4.81
CA SER A 344 -11.90 -11.81 5.44
C SER A 344 -11.67 -12.16 6.90
N LEU A 345 -12.30 -11.40 7.81
CA LEU A 345 -12.54 -11.83 9.19
C LEU A 345 -13.46 -13.04 9.22
#